data_AF-A0A5S3WXF9-F1
#
_entry.id   AF-A0A5S3WXF9-F1
#
_cell.length_a   1.000
_cell.length_b   1.000
_cell.length_c   1.000
_cell.angle_alpha   90.00
_cell.angle_beta   90.00
_cell.angle_gamma   90.00
#
_symmetry.space_group_name_H-M   'P 1'
#
loop_
_entity.id
_entity.type
_entity.pdbx_description
1 polymer ?
#
loop_
_entity_poly.entity_id
_entity_poly.type
_entity_poly.pdbx_seq_one_letter_code
_entity_poly.pdbx_strand_id
1 'polypeptide(L)'
;MNCEYFADKGMKIEGNYWLVHPQTGEAWDEESVASFIAGYQPPHLSEDAIAARKDELVDEIKRAVYACLEAQQWRVTKAQERVQLAQLGGSEAEQAAAALQAELAKREALRQKSDEAEQQVADLTSIEALDAFSFTAEL
;
A
#
# COMPACT_ATOMS: atom_id res chain seq x y z
N MET A 1 3.30 2.30 23.82
CA MET A 1 2.98 3.15 24.99
C MET A 1 4.29 3.67 25.55
N ASN A 2 4.40 4.96 25.87
CA ASN A 2 5.14 5.45 27.06
C ASN A 2 5.16 6.97 27.07
N CYS A 3 3.99 7.54 27.39
CA CYS A 3 3.93 8.88 27.96
C CYS A 3 3.97 8.72 29.48
N GLU A 4 5.09 9.12 30.10
CA GLU A 4 5.33 8.96 31.55
C GLU A 4 5.79 10.30 32.13
N TYR A 5 5.18 10.77 33.22
CA TYR A 5 5.61 11.99 33.88
C TYR A 5 6.60 11.72 35.00
N PHE A 6 7.67 12.51 35.05
CA PHE A 6 8.68 12.49 36.11
C PHE A 6 8.85 13.91 36.67
N ALA A 7 8.63 14.08 37.98
CA ALA A 7 8.70 15.41 38.61
C ALA A 7 10.07 16.10 38.48
N ASP A 8 11.15 15.33 38.32
CA ASP A 8 12.53 15.83 38.18
C ASP A 8 12.97 16.06 36.72
N LYS A 9 12.28 15.45 35.75
CA LYS A 9 12.69 15.42 34.33
C LYS A 9 11.60 15.88 33.35
N GLY A 10 10.41 16.19 33.84
CA GLY A 10 9.25 16.52 33.02
C GLY A 10 8.61 15.30 32.37
N MET A 11 7.96 15.53 31.23
CA MET A 11 7.19 14.52 30.52
C MET A 11 8.07 13.71 29.57
N LYS A 12 8.07 12.38 29.71
CA LYS A 12 8.70 11.46 28.75
C LYS A 12 7.69 11.15 27.65
N ILE A 13 8.02 11.48 26.41
CA ILE A 13 7.20 11.28 25.22
C ILE A 13 8.08 10.55 24.19
N GLU A 14 7.69 9.34 23.80
CA GLU A 14 8.45 8.52 22.84
C GLU A 14 9.94 8.36 23.21
N GLY A 15 10.24 8.26 24.50
CA GLY A 15 11.61 8.08 25.02
C GLY A 15 12.42 9.37 25.22
N ASN A 16 11.89 10.53 24.83
CA ASN A 16 12.52 11.83 25.03
C ASN A 16 11.86 12.59 26.18
N TYR A 17 12.65 13.34 26.95
CA TYR A 17 12.16 14.15 28.06
C TYR A 17 11.86 15.58 27.63
N TRP A 18 10.68 16.06 28.00
CA TRP A 18 10.18 17.39 27.70
C TRP A 18 9.89 18.12 29.00
N LEU A 19 10.62 19.21 29.25
CA LEU A 19 10.40 20.05 30.44
C LEU A 19 9.19 20.98 30.30
N VAL A 20 8.73 21.22 29.07
CA VAL A 20 7.58 22.07 28.74
C VAL A 20 6.64 21.33 27.79
N HIS A 21 5.37 21.71 27.82
CA HIS A 21 4.32 21.15 27.00
C HIS A 21 4.55 21.49 25.52
N PRO A 22 4.61 20.51 24.59
CA PRO A 22 5.00 20.75 23.20
C PRO A 22 3.97 21.58 22.41
N GLN A 23 2.69 21.57 22.80
CA GLN A 23 1.63 22.31 22.11
C GLN A 23 1.39 23.73 22.68
N THR A 24 1.56 23.94 23.98
CA THR A 24 1.24 25.21 24.65
C THR A 24 2.48 26.00 25.04
N GLY A 25 3.65 25.34 25.16
CA GLY A 25 4.91 25.94 25.58
C GLY A 25 5.01 26.20 27.09
N GLU A 26 4.01 25.80 27.87
CA GLU A 26 3.95 26.02 29.32
C GLU A 26 4.64 24.90 30.10
N ALA A 27 4.97 25.14 31.38
CA ALA A 27 5.50 24.11 32.25
C ALA A 27 4.41 23.05 32.53
N TRP A 28 4.83 21.79 32.65
CA TRP A 28 3.91 20.70 32.97
C TRP A 28 3.35 20.85 34.39
N ASP A 29 2.03 20.73 34.50
CA ASP A 29 1.28 20.60 35.75
C ASP A 29 0.44 19.32 35.75
N GLU A 30 -0.18 19.00 36.88
CA GLU A 30 -0.94 17.75 37.04
C GLU A 30 -2.11 17.63 36.03
N GLU A 31 -2.72 18.75 35.66
CA GLU A 31 -3.87 18.79 34.75
C GLU A 31 -3.45 18.63 33.28
N SER A 32 -2.44 19.38 32.84
CA SER A 32 -1.87 19.29 31.49
C SER A 32 -1.21 17.95 31.24
N VAL A 33 -0.55 17.34 32.24
CA VAL A 33 -0.01 15.98 32.15
C VAL A 33 -1.12 14.96 31.96
N ALA A 34 -2.16 15.00 32.80
CA ALA A 34 -3.26 14.05 32.71
C ALA A 34 -4.02 14.19 31.37
N SER A 35 -4.27 15.43 30.95
CA SER A 35 -4.90 15.75 29.66
C SER A 35 -4.06 15.26 28.48
N PHE A 36 -2.75 15.52 28.50
CA PHE A 36 -1.84 15.08 27.46
C PHE A 36 -1.73 13.55 27.41
N ILE A 37 -1.54 12.86 28.53
CA ILE A 37 -1.48 11.39 28.56
C ILE A 37 -2.78 10.77 28.05
N ALA A 38 -3.92 11.31 28.46
CA ALA A 38 -5.23 10.79 28.05
C ALA A 38 -5.53 11.00 26.56
N GLY A 39 -5.03 12.09 25.97
CA GLY A 39 -5.24 12.44 24.56
C GLY A 39 -4.08 12.10 23.62
N TYR A 40 -2.94 11.62 24.13
CA TYR A 40 -1.76 11.38 23.31
C TYR A 40 -1.93 10.13 22.46
N GLN A 41 -2.11 10.35 21.16
CA GLN A 41 -1.99 9.33 20.13
C GLN A 41 -0.65 9.55 19.42
N PRO A 42 0.25 8.55 19.37
CA PRO A 42 1.49 8.67 18.63
C PRO A 42 1.21 9.10 17.19
N PRO A 43 2.03 9.98 16.58
CA PRO A 43 1.77 10.50 15.23
C PRO A 43 1.63 9.39 14.17
N HIS A 44 2.40 8.32 14.34
CA HIS A 44 2.37 7.10 13.53
C HIS A 44 1.18 6.18 13.82
N LEU A 45 0.28 6.54 14.73
CA LEU A 45 -0.97 5.83 14.98
C LEU A 45 -2.19 6.72 14.72
N SER A 46 -1.98 7.92 14.17
CA SER A 46 -3.08 8.79 13.75
C SER A 46 -3.80 8.21 12.53
N GLU A 47 -5.11 8.46 12.43
CA GLU A 47 -5.92 8.02 11.28
C GLU A 47 -5.39 8.62 9.97
N ASP A 48 -4.90 9.86 10.00
CA ASP A 48 -4.28 10.53 8.85
C ASP A 48 -2.99 9.82 8.39
N ALA A 49 -2.14 9.38 9.33
CA ALA A 49 -0.92 8.64 8.99
C ALA A 49 -1.25 7.25 8.40
N ILE A 50 -2.29 6.58 8.93
CA ILE A 50 -2.79 5.30 8.41
C ILE A 50 -3.36 5.50 6.99
N ALA A 51 -4.14 6.55 6.76
CA ALA A 51 -4.71 6.87 5.45
C ALA A 51 -3.61 7.18 4.42
N ALA A 52 -2.65 8.04 4.78
CA ALA A 52 -1.51 8.35 3.92
C ALA A 52 -0.71 7.09 3.55
N ARG A 53 -0.47 6.19 4.51
CA ARG A 53 0.27 4.95 4.25
C ARG A 53 -0.52 3.98 3.36
N LYS A 54 -1.85 3.92 3.49
CA LYS A 54 -2.71 3.16 2.57
C LYS A 54 -2.60 3.68 1.14
N ASP A 55 -2.66 5.00 0.96
CA ASP A 55 -2.55 5.62 -0.37
C ASP A 55 -1.19 5.29 -1.01
N GLU A 56 -0.09 5.38 -0.25
CA GLU A 56 1.24 4.97 -0.72
C GLU A 56 1.29 3.52 -1.18
N LEU A 57 0.75 2.58 -0.38
CA LEU A 57 0.73 1.16 -0.72
C LEU A 57 -0.12 0.86 -1.96
N VAL A 58 -1.27 1.52 -2.11
CA VAL A 58 -2.12 1.39 -3.30
C VAL A 58 -1.38 1.89 -4.54
N ASP A 59 -0.64 3.00 -4.44
CA ASP A 59 0.21 3.51 -5.51
C ASP A 59 1.35 2.54 -5.86
N GLU A 60 1.99 1.93 -4.85
CA GLU A 60 3.03 0.92 -5.05
C GLU A 60 2.50 -0.31 -5.79
N ILE A 61 1.33 -0.84 -5.39
CA ILE A 61 0.63 -1.94 -6.07
C ILE A 61 0.39 -1.58 -7.54
N LYS A 62 -0.22 -0.41 -7.80
CA LYS A 62 -0.54 0.05 -9.16
C LYS A 62 0.68 0.20 -10.03
N ARG A 63 1.76 0.77 -9.51
CA ARG A 63 3.04 0.92 -10.22
C ARG A 63 3.65 -0.46 -10.55
N ALA A 64 3.65 -1.40 -9.61
CA ALA A 64 4.16 -2.74 -9.82
C ALA A 64 3.37 -3.49 -10.91
N VAL A 65 2.04 -3.42 -10.85
CA VAL A 65 1.15 -4.03 -11.87
C VAL A 65 1.37 -3.40 -13.24
N TYR A 66 1.42 -2.06 -13.31
CA TYR A 66 1.69 -1.35 -14.55
C TYR A 66 3.03 -1.78 -15.17
N ALA A 67 4.11 -1.78 -14.39
CA ALA A 67 5.44 -2.20 -14.86
C ALA A 67 5.44 -3.65 -15.37
N CYS A 68 4.74 -4.55 -14.68
CA CYS A 68 4.61 -5.95 -15.10
C CYS A 68 3.84 -6.08 -16.43
N LEU A 69 2.71 -5.38 -16.55
CA LEU A 69 1.89 -5.40 -17.77
C LEU A 69 2.60 -4.76 -18.97
N GLU A 70 3.37 -3.70 -18.73
CA GLU A 70 4.20 -3.03 -19.74
C GLU A 70 5.33 -3.97 -20.21
N ALA A 71 6.07 -4.56 -19.27
CA ALA A 71 7.17 -5.49 -19.58
C ALA A 71 6.72 -6.72 -20.39
N GLN A 72 5.45 -7.14 -20.25
CA GLN A 72 4.88 -8.27 -20.99
C GLN A 72 3.98 -7.86 -22.17
N GLN A 73 3.87 -6.57 -22.49
CA GLN A 73 3.01 -6.09 -23.58
C GLN A 73 3.37 -6.73 -24.93
N TRP A 74 4.67 -6.98 -25.17
CA TRP A 74 5.15 -7.61 -26.39
C TRP A 74 4.55 -9.01 -26.62
N ARG A 75 4.21 -9.76 -25.56
CA ARG A 75 3.60 -11.10 -25.69
C ARG A 75 2.22 -11.01 -26.34
N VAL A 76 1.42 -10.03 -25.91
CA VAL A 76 0.10 -9.75 -26.49
C VAL A 76 0.24 -9.30 -27.93
N THR A 77 1.14 -8.36 -28.22
CA THR A 77 1.38 -7.88 -29.59
C THR A 77 1.79 -9.04 -30.50
N LYS A 78 2.70 -9.91 -30.05
CA LYS A 78 3.12 -11.09 -30.83
C LYS A 78 1.99 -12.10 -31.02
N ALA A 79 1.13 -12.31 -30.03
CA ALA A 79 -0.03 -13.19 -30.16
C ALA A 79 -1.06 -12.61 -31.14
N GLN A 80 -1.30 -11.29 -31.12
CA GLN A 80 -2.17 -10.60 -32.08
C GLN A 80 -1.63 -10.71 -33.52
N GLU A 81 -0.33 -10.48 -33.72
CA GLU A 81 0.33 -10.65 -35.03
C GLU A 81 0.12 -12.07 -35.57
N ARG A 82 0.28 -13.10 -34.73
CA ARG A 82 0.06 -14.51 -35.11
C ARG A 82 -1.37 -14.78 -35.55
N VAL A 83 -2.36 -14.22 -34.84
CA VAL A 83 -3.77 -14.33 -35.22
C VAL A 83 -4.00 -13.72 -36.61
N GLN A 84 -3.48 -12.53 -36.87
CA GLN A 84 -3.62 -11.87 -38.17
C GLN A 84 -2.98 -12.69 -39.30
N LEU A 85 -1.78 -13.23 -39.07
CA LEU A 85 -1.11 -14.09 -40.05
C LEU A 85 -1.89 -15.38 -40.33
N ALA A 86 -2.41 -16.03 -39.28
CA ALA A 86 -3.20 -17.26 -39.43
C ALA A 86 -4.53 -17.02 -40.17
N GLN A 87 -5.16 -15.86 -39.94
CA GLN A 87 -6.36 -15.43 -40.68
C GLN A 87 -6.07 -15.20 -42.16
N LEU A 88 -4.90 -14.65 -42.51
CA LEU A 88 -4.49 -14.43 -43.90
C LEU A 88 -4.07 -15.73 -44.60
N GLY A 89 -3.42 -16.65 -43.87
CA GLY A 89 -2.90 -17.91 -44.40
C GLY A 89 -3.93 -19.06 -44.47
N GLY A 90 -5.08 -18.92 -43.82
CA GLY A 90 -6.19 -19.88 -43.90
C GLY A 90 -6.01 -21.17 -43.09
N SER A 91 -4.95 -21.31 -42.28
CA SER A 91 -4.74 -22.44 -41.35
C SER A 91 -4.38 -21.95 -39.96
N GLU A 92 -4.74 -22.74 -38.92
CA GLU A 92 -4.36 -22.53 -37.51
C GLU A 92 -4.93 -21.27 -36.82
N ALA A 93 -5.92 -20.60 -37.42
CA ALA A 93 -6.52 -19.38 -36.85
C ALA A 93 -7.12 -19.59 -35.44
N GLU A 94 -7.76 -20.73 -35.20
CA GLU A 94 -8.31 -21.08 -33.88
C GLU A 94 -7.21 -21.26 -32.81
N GLN A 95 -6.09 -21.89 -33.17
CA GLN A 95 -4.97 -22.09 -32.24
C GLN A 95 -4.27 -20.77 -31.91
N ALA A 96 -4.09 -19.90 -32.91
CA ALA A 96 -3.55 -18.56 -32.69
C ALA A 96 -4.49 -17.73 -31.80
N ALA A 97 -5.81 -17.82 -32.00
CA ALA A 97 -6.80 -17.12 -31.17
C ALA A 97 -6.79 -17.62 -29.73
N ALA A 98 -6.69 -18.94 -29.51
CA ALA A 98 -6.57 -19.51 -28.17
C ALA A 98 -5.30 -19.03 -27.44
N ALA A 99 -4.17 -18.92 -28.15
CA ALA A 99 -2.93 -18.39 -27.58
C ALA A 99 -3.05 -16.91 -27.18
N LEU A 100 -3.71 -16.07 -28.00
CA LEU A 100 -4.01 -14.69 -27.64
C LEU A 100 -4.91 -14.61 -26.42
N GLN A 101 -5.97 -15.43 -26.38
CA GLN A 101 -6.88 -15.46 -25.24
C GLN A 101 -6.19 -15.88 -23.94
N ALA A 102 -5.23 -16.80 -24.01
CA ALA A 102 -4.43 -17.21 -22.85
C ALA A 102 -3.58 -16.04 -22.30
N GLU A 103 -2.95 -15.23 -23.15
CA GLU A 103 -2.18 -14.07 -22.71
C GLU A 103 -3.09 -12.97 -22.13
N LEU A 104 -4.28 -12.75 -22.72
CA LEU A 104 -5.27 -11.81 -22.16
C LEU A 104 -5.80 -12.28 -20.80
N ALA A 105 -6.04 -13.59 -20.63
CA ALA A 105 -6.50 -14.15 -19.36
C ALA A 105 -5.48 -13.97 -18.24
N LYS A 106 -4.17 -14.12 -18.52
CA LYS A 106 -3.11 -13.82 -17.53
C LYS A 106 -3.14 -12.36 -17.08
N ARG A 107 -3.31 -11.43 -18.03
CA ARG A 107 -3.40 -9.99 -17.73
C ARG A 107 -4.60 -9.65 -16.88
N GLU A 108 -5.76 -10.24 -17.18
CA GLU A 108 -6.96 -10.06 -16.38
C GLU A 108 -6.79 -10.67 -14.98
N ALA A 109 -6.15 -11.83 -14.86
CA ALA A 109 -5.84 -12.42 -13.55
C ALA A 109 -4.92 -11.51 -12.71
N LEU A 110 -3.92 -10.88 -13.32
CA LEU A 110 -3.08 -9.90 -12.61
C LEU A 110 -3.87 -8.65 -12.20
N ARG A 111 -4.77 -8.16 -13.06
CA ARG A 111 -5.67 -7.04 -12.72
C ARG A 111 -6.56 -7.39 -11.52
N GLN A 112 -7.15 -8.59 -11.49
CA GLN A 112 -7.95 -9.07 -10.37
C GLN A 112 -7.14 -9.20 -9.08
N LYS A 113 -5.91 -9.71 -9.15
CA LYS A 113 -4.99 -9.74 -7.99
C LYS A 113 -4.66 -8.34 -7.47
N SER A 114 -4.57 -7.34 -8.35
CA SER A 114 -4.42 -5.93 -7.94
C SER A 114 -5.63 -5.45 -7.16
N ASP A 115 -6.84 -5.67 -7.68
CA ASP A 115 -8.08 -5.27 -7.01
C ASP A 115 -8.20 -5.92 -5.62
N GLU A 116 -7.88 -7.21 -5.53
CA GLU A 116 -7.86 -7.96 -4.26
C GLU A 116 -6.84 -7.39 -3.27
N ALA A 117 -5.63 -7.04 -3.76
CA ALA A 117 -4.59 -6.43 -2.93
C ALA A 117 -4.99 -5.04 -2.43
N GLU A 118 -5.60 -4.21 -3.28
CA GLU A 118 -6.13 -2.89 -2.89
C GLU A 118 -7.22 -3.02 -1.83
N GLN A 119 -8.12 -4.00 -1.96
CA GLN A 119 -9.13 -4.27 -0.95
C GLN A 119 -8.50 -4.74 0.38
N GLN A 120 -7.49 -5.62 0.32
CA GLN A 120 -6.78 -6.04 1.53
C GLN A 120 -6.16 -4.85 2.26
N VAL A 121 -5.49 -3.93 1.54
CA VAL A 121 -4.93 -2.70 2.12
C VAL A 121 -6.02 -1.82 2.74
N ALA A 122 -7.19 -1.72 2.11
CA ALA A 122 -8.31 -0.96 2.64
C ALA A 122 -8.80 -1.51 4.00
N ASP A 123 -8.78 -2.83 4.17
CA ASP A 123 -9.24 -3.52 5.39
C ASP A 123 -8.24 -3.46 6.56
N LEU A 124 -6.97 -3.11 6.31
CA LEU A 124 -5.95 -2.98 7.36
C LEU A 124 -6.19 -1.74 8.23
N THR A 125 -5.99 -1.85 9.54
CA THR A 125 -6.31 -0.78 10.51
C THR A 125 -5.12 -0.27 11.32
N SER A 126 -3.92 -0.82 11.11
CA SER A 126 -2.71 -0.40 11.81
C SER A 126 -1.54 -0.22 10.86
N ILE A 127 -0.63 0.71 11.20
CA ILE A 127 0.60 0.94 10.45
C ILE A 127 1.48 -0.32 10.42
N GLU A 128 1.57 -1.06 11.54
CA GLU A 128 2.33 -2.31 11.59
C GLU A 128 1.82 -3.34 10.58
N ALA A 129 0.50 -3.45 10.40
CA ALA A 129 -0.08 -4.37 9.43
C ALA A 129 0.11 -3.88 7.99
N LEU A 130 0.03 -2.57 7.76
CA LEU A 130 0.33 -1.94 6.46
C LEU A 130 1.81 -2.16 6.07
N ASP A 131 2.75 -2.00 6.99
CA ASP A 131 4.17 -2.19 6.72
C ASP A 131 4.58 -3.65 6.55
N ALA A 132 3.82 -4.58 7.14
CA ALA A 132 3.99 -6.01 6.94
C ALA A 132 3.34 -6.51 5.62
N PHE A 133 2.48 -5.70 4.99
CA PHE A 133 1.83 -6.06 3.74
C PHE A 133 2.87 -6.12 2.61
N SER A 134 2.74 -7.13 1.74
CA SER A 134 3.59 -7.25 0.57
C SER A 134 2.79 -7.76 -0.62
N PHE A 135 3.08 -7.18 -1.78
CA PHE A 135 2.46 -7.55 -3.04
C PHE A 135 3.53 -7.68 -4.11
N THR A 136 3.45 -8.72 -4.93
CA THR A 136 4.37 -8.96 -6.06
C THR A 136 3.56 -9.16 -7.33
N ALA A 137 3.84 -8.35 -8.35
CA ALA A 137 3.15 -8.40 -9.64
C ALA A 137 3.81 -9.40 -10.60
N GLU A 138 3.15 -10.53 -10.86
CA GLU A 138 3.66 -11.59 -11.74
C GLU A 138 2.56 -12.19 -12.63
N LEU A 139 2.95 -12.57 -13.87
CA LEU A 139 2.09 -13.10 -14.94
C LEU A 139 2.40 -14.55 -15.30
#